data_AF-A0A6B8RHD0-F1
#
_entry.id   AF-A0A6B8RHD0-F1
#
_cell.length_a   1.000
_cell.length_b   1.000
_cell.length_c   1.000
_cell.angle_alpha   90.00
_cell.angle_beta   90.00
_cell.angle_gamma   90.00
#
_symmetry.space_group_name_H-M   'P 1'
#
loop_
_entity.id
_entity.type
_entity.pdbx_description
1 polymer ?
#
loop_
_entity_poly.entity_id
_entity_poly.type
_entity_poly.pdbx_seq_one_letter_code
_entity_poly.pdbx_strand_id
1 'polypeptide(L)'
;MITKEFIAQIAPFAVADQKRSRVLSSITIAQSILESASGAHAPGFNLFGIKSTTNSGQYLWTQEYVNGKYVQIQDWFIVYQDWTGSIADHSAFLIRNTRYAKAGFFVCCEKLDYIGAALSLQAAGYATDPKYASKLLKIITDYNLDSYDKGAPMKYNPHITKERIVEVNGKLKYIPLTTGKPYATKATDVRLLKMDKSRITIKFVARKGAKVSDLVKEFKADYGFNFPFFDSKSQLPIGTVYDGSKFINGASGKTLKWKELSSRLGEFFISDLTQMSDSNFVVQGSPLVVSNGRASWDYYNKLEETAHDIGKDIKGNLIRCQRTFVGIDKNGDLLLAISDGRTNSDIGLTIEEEALYMLDKGAVMALNGDGGSSTILANQSGGLNQAENVGKNERAVHHAMLIFFK
;
A
#
# COMPACT_ATOMS: atom_id res chain seq x y z
N MET A 1 11.50 7.54 4.61
CA MET A 1 11.32 6.25 3.91
C MET A 1 12.68 5.60 3.80
N ILE A 2 12.81 4.29 4.05
CA ILE A 2 14.10 3.62 3.83
C ILE A 2 14.28 3.35 2.33
N THR A 3 15.51 3.34 1.81
CA THR A 3 15.78 3.30 0.36
C THR A 3 15.13 2.11 -0.35
N LYS A 4 15.01 0.94 0.29
CA LYS A 4 14.32 -0.22 -0.30
C LYS A 4 12.82 0.01 -0.54
N GLU A 5 12.14 0.68 0.40
CA GLU A 5 10.73 1.06 0.22
C GLU A 5 10.57 2.08 -0.90
N PHE A 6 11.49 3.04 -0.98
CA PHE A 6 11.51 4.05 -2.03
C PHE A 6 11.68 3.41 -3.41
N ILE A 7 12.66 2.51 -3.57
CA ILE A 7 12.88 1.75 -4.80
C ILE A 7 11.61 1.02 -5.20
N ALA A 8 10.96 0.32 -4.27
CA ALA A 8 9.76 -0.44 -4.55
C ALA A 8 8.56 0.43 -4.97
N GLN A 9 8.54 1.71 -4.58
CA GLN A 9 7.50 2.67 -5.01
C GLN A 9 7.83 3.34 -6.35
N ILE A 10 9.10 3.67 -6.60
CA ILE A 10 9.50 4.41 -7.82
C ILE A 10 9.74 3.50 -9.04
N ALA A 11 10.18 2.26 -8.82
CA ALA A 11 10.51 1.32 -9.90
C ALA A 11 9.39 1.16 -10.95
N PRO A 12 8.09 1.08 -10.60
CA PRO A 12 7.01 1.07 -11.59
C PRO A 12 7.00 2.24 -12.55
N PHE A 13 7.25 3.43 -12.04
CA PHE A 13 7.26 4.64 -12.84
C PHE A 13 8.52 4.71 -13.72
N ALA A 14 9.67 4.29 -13.19
CA ALA A 14 10.92 4.22 -13.95
C ALA A 14 10.86 3.20 -15.09
N VAL A 15 10.31 2.00 -14.85
CA VAL A 15 10.14 0.96 -15.88
C VAL A 15 9.14 1.37 -16.96
N ALA A 16 8.04 2.02 -16.56
CA ALA A 16 7.09 2.57 -17.50
C ALA A 16 7.73 3.68 -18.37
N ASP A 17 8.52 4.57 -17.77
CA ASP A 17 9.21 5.62 -18.49
C ASP A 17 10.29 5.08 -19.42
N GLN A 18 11.09 4.09 -18.99
CA GLN A 18 12.12 3.46 -19.84
C GLN A 18 11.53 2.96 -21.17
N LYS A 19 10.34 2.36 -21.15
CA LYS A 19 9.67 1.89 -22.38
C LYS A 19 9.39 3.02 -23.37
N ARG A 20 9.17 4.24 -22.87
CA ARG A 20 8.84 5.43 -23.67
C ARG A 20 10.08 6.23 -24.04
N SER A 21 10.99 6.46 -23.10
CA SER A 21 12.12 7.37 -23.21
C SER A 21 13.44 6.69 -23.59
N ARG A 22 13.50 5.36 -23.44
CA ARG A 22 14.71 4.53 -23.49
C ARG A 22 15.75 4.85 -22.40
N VAL A 23 15.48 5.76 -21.46
CA VAL A 23 16.36 5.99 -20.30
C VAL A 23 16.24 4.79 -19.37
N LEU A 24 17.37 4.17 -19.01
CA LEU A 24 17.37 2.96 -18.17
C LEU A 24 16.72 3.20 -16.81
N SER A 25 15.91 2.23 -16.36
CA SER A 25 15.23 2.27 -15.06
C SER A 25 16.24 2.35 -13.93
N SER A 26 17.33 1.58 -14.01
CA SER A 26 18.42 1.59 -13.03
C SER A 26 19.04 2.98 -12.87
N ILE A 27 19.23 3.69 -13.98
CA ILE A 27 19.75 5.06 -14.01
C ILE A 27 18.75 6.03 -13.37
N THR A 28 17.49 6.01 -13.81
CA THR A 28 16.43 6.87 -13.23
C THR A 28 16.27 6.66 -11.73
N ILE A 29 16.22 5.40 -11.28
CA ILE A 29 16.08 5.06 -9.86
C ILE A 29 17.33 5.52 -9.09
N ALA A 30 18.54 5.23 -9.57
CA ALA A 30 19.76 5.62 -8.89
C ALA A 30 19.94 7.14 -8.78
N GLN A 31 19.62 7.88 -9.85
CA GLN A 31 19.63 9.34 -9.82
C GLN A 31 18.58 9.84 -8.82
N SER A 32 17.35 9.34 -8.86
CA SER A 32 16.32 9.79 -7.90
C SER A 32 16.72 9.53 -6.44
N ILE A 33 17.39 8.42 -6.13
CA ILE A 33 17.91 8.12 -4.79
C ILE A 33 18.94 9.19 -4.39
N LEU A 34 19.88 9.49 -5.28
CA LEU A 34 20.98 10.42 -5.04
C LEU A 34 20.48 11.86 -4.91
N GLU A 35 19.63 12.31 -5.82
CA GLU A 35 19.17 13.71 -5.91
C GLU A 35 18.14 14.06 -4.81
N SER A 36 17.31 13.11 -4.38
CA SER A 36 16.22 13.37 -3.41
C SER A 36 16.44 12.76 -2.03
N ALA A 37 17.59 12.13 -1.79
CA ALA A 37 17.85 11.30 -0.60
C ALA A 37 16.73 10.25 -0.39
N SER A 38 16.46 9.43 -1.41
CA SER A 38 15.37 8.43 -1.41
C SER A 38 13.99 9.04 -1.12
N GLY A 39 13.68 10.17 -1.77
CA GLY A 39 12.41 10.89 -1.66
C GLY A 39 12.25 11.76 -0.41
N ALA A 40 13.21 11.75 0.52
CA ALA A 40 13.14 12.56 1.74
C ALA A 40 13.23 14.07 1.47
N HIS A 41 13.89 14.46 0.38
CA HIS A 41 14.09 15.85 -0.05
C HIS A 41 13.55 16.03 -1.48
N ALA A 42 12.26 15.73 -1.68
CA ALA A 42 11.55 15.93 -2.95
C ALA A 42 10.29 16.80 -2.78
N PRO A 43 10.41 18.05 -2.31
CA PRO A 43 9.25 18.94 -2.17
C PRO A 43 8.51 19.10 -3.50
N GLY A 44 7.18 19.07 -3.46
CA GLY A 44 6.35 19.12 -4.66
C GLY A 44 6.52 17.93 -5.61
N PHE A 45 6.90 16.75 -5.09
CA PHE A 45 7.16 15.53 -5.86
C PHE A 45 8.29 15.66 -6.90
N ASN A 46 9.17 16.66 -6.74
CA ASN A 46 10.28 16.93 -7.65
C ASN A 46 11.54 16.15 -7.23
N LEU A 47 11.73 14.96 -7.82
CA LEU A 47 12.80 14.04 -7.45
C LEU A 47 14.19 14.48 -7.92
N PHE A 48 14.26 15.33 -8.93
CA PHE A 48 15.51 15.71 -9.61
C PHE A 48 15.84 17.20 -9.47
N GLY A 49 15.15 17.92 -8.59
CA GLY A 49 15.38 19.36 -8.36
C GLY A 49 15.18 20.22 -9.60
N ILE A 50 14.22 19.87 -10.48
CA ILE A 50 14.01 20.57 -11.75
C ILE A 50 13.49 21.98 -11.48
N LYS A 51 14.26 22.98 -11.92
CA LYS A 51 13.91 24.39 -11.83
C LYS A 51 12.82 24.77 -12.83
N SER A 52 11.97 25.69 -12.43
CA SER A 52 10.92 26.27 -13.26
C SER A 52 11.48 27.41 -14.11
N THR A 53 11.18 27.41 -15.41
CA THR A 53 11.61 28.47 -16.34
C THR A 53 10.61 29.62 -16.45
N THR A 54 9.41 29.47 -15.86
CA THR A 54 8.32 30.45 -15.90
C THR A 54 8.14 31.20 -14.59
N ASN A 55 9.10 31.12 -13.66
CA ASN A 55 9.03 31.70 -12.32
C ASN A 55 7.75 31.32 -11.55
N SER A 56 7.34 30.06 -11.70
CA SER A 56 6.12 29.51 -11.09
C SER A 56 6.41 28.18 -10.41
N GLY A 57 5.61 27.80 -9.41
CA GLY A 57 5.81 26.57 -8.64
C GLY A 57 6.16 26.87 -7.19
N GLN A 58 7.11 26.14 -6.62
CA GLN A 58 7.59 26.36 -5.25
C GLN A 58 8.87 27.18 -5.24
N TYR A 59 8.92 28.20 -4.39
CA TYR A 59 10.10 29.04 -4.22
C TYR A 59 10.88 28.57 -2.99
N LEU A 60 12.07 28.01 -3.21
CA LEU A 60 12.83 27.30 -2.19
C LEU A 60 14.29 27.76 -2.18
N TRP A 61 14.93 27.62 -1.02
CA TRP A 61 16.38 27.76 -0.90
C TRP A 61 17.09 26.56 -1.53
N THR A 62 18.13 26.83 -2.31
CA THR A 62 19.01 25.83 -2.91
C THR A 62 20.48 26.24 -2.78
N GLN A 63 21.39 25.30 -2.98
CA GLN A 63 22.83 25.55 -3.01
C GLN A 63 23.33 25.49 -4.45
N GLU A 64 23.98 26.56 -4.90
CA GLU A 64 24.65 26.63 -6.20
C GLU A 64 26.16 26.63 -6.02
N TYR A 65 26.89 26.01 -6.94
CA TYR A 65 28.34 26.05 -6.94
C TYR A 65 28.84 27.08 -7.94
N VAL A 66 29.24 28.25 -7.45
CA VAL A 66 29.69 29.39 -8.26
C VAL A 66 31.12 29.75 -7.87
N ASN A 67 32.03 29.84 -8.85
CA ASN A 67 33.43 30.22 -8.64
C ASN A 67 34.15 29.41 -7.54
N GLY A 68 33.90 28.11 -7.46
CA GLY A 68 34.59 27.23 -6.53
C GLY A 68 33.97 27.15 -5.12
N LYS A 69 32.84 27.84 -4.86
CA LYS A 69 32.18 27.86 -3.55
C LYS A 69 30.68 27.60 -3.67
N TYR A 70 30.11 26.95 -2.66
CA TYR A 70 28.67 26.83 -2.51
C TYR A 70 28.08 28.14 -1.99
N VAL A 71 27.08 28.66 -2.68
CA VAL A 71 26.28 29.82 -2.28
C VAL A 71 24.83 29.40 -2.15
N GLN A 72 24.13 29.91 -1.13
CA GLN A 72 22.69 29.71 -1.01
C GLN A 72 21.96 30.79 -1.80
N ILE A 73 21.07 30.36 -2.69
CA ILE A 73 20.17 31.24 -3.41
C ILE A 73 18.75 30.71 -3.27
N GLN A 74 17.77 31.54 -3.64
CA GLN A 74 16.39 31.09 -3.82
C GLN A 74 16.11 30.92 -5.30
N ASP A 75 15.34 29.89 -5.64
CA ASP A 75 14.94 29.62 -7.02
C ASP A 75 13.55 28.99 -7.07
N TRP A 76 12.93 29.02 -8.24
CA TRP A 76 11.64 28.40 -8.50
C TRP A 76 11.83 26.95 -8.94
N PHE A 77 11.11 26.03 -8.32
CA PHE A 77 11.11 24.61 -8.64
C PHE A 77 9.73 24.16 -9.11
N ILE A 78 9.70 23.27 -10.10
CA ILE A 78 8.46 22.69 -10.61
C ILE A 78 7.82 21.83 -9.51
N VAL A 79 6.49 21.92 -9.41
CA VAL A 79 5.64 21.06 -8.57
C VAL A 79 4.90 20.10 -9.48
N TYR A 80 5.01 18.82 -9.20
CA TYR A 80 4.31 17.76 -9.93
C TYR A 80 3.10 17.27 -9.14
N GLN A 81 2.15 16.64 -9.84
CA GLN A 81 1.05 15.94 -9.21
C GLN A 81 1.53 14.68 -8.46
N ASP A 82 2.50 13.97 -9.05
CA ASP A 82 3.16 12.80 -8.50
C ASP A 82 4.55 12.61 -9.14
N TRP A 83 5.26 11.54 -8.77
CA TRP A 83 6.60 11.25 -9.28
C TRP A 83 6.65 10.92 -10.78
N THR A 84 5.53 10.54 -11.42
CA THR A 84 5.52 10.22 -12.86
C THR A 84 5.84 11.46 -13.70
N GLY A 85 5.32 12.62 -13.31
CA GLY A 85 5.64 13.90 -13.95
C GLY A 85 7.12 14.25 -13.82
N SER A 86 7.68 14.10 -12.62
CA SER A 86 9.10 14.40 -12.37
C SER A 86 10.04 13.49 -13.17
N ILE A 87 9.72 12.20 -13.27
CA ILE A 87 10.47 11.23 -14.08
C ILE A 87 10.36 11.55 -15.57
N ALA A 88 9.15 11.89 -16.04
CA ALA A 88 8.93 12.21 -17.44
C ALA A 88 9.72 13.44 -17.90
N ASP A 89 9.77 14.50 -17.07
CA ASP A 89 10.53 15.72 -17.38
C ASP A 89 12.04 15.50 -17.27
N HIS A 90 12.51 14.68 -16.33
CA HIS A 90 13.92 14.26 -16.27
C HIS A 90 14.35 13.56 -17.56
N SER A 91 13.60 12.56 -18.02
CA SER A 91 13.92 11.85 -19.25
C SER A 91 13.80 12.77 -20.47
N ALA A 92 12.79 13.66 -20.50
CA ALA A 92 12.66 14.65 -21.56
C ALA A 92 13.85 15.63 -21.60
N PHE A 93 14.39 16.03 -20.46
CA PHE A 93 15.60 16.85 -20.38
C PHE A 93 16.82 16.14 -20.99
N LEU A 94 17.04 14.88 -20.64
CA LEU A 94 18.13 14.07 -21.21
C LEU A 94 17.98 13.93 -22.73
N ILE A 95 16.75 13.73 -23.23
CA ILE A 95 16.46 13.57 -24.66
C ILE A 95 16.68 14.88 -25.42
N ARG A 96 16.17 16.01 -24.90
CA ARG A 96 16.25 17.31 -25.58
C ARG A 96 17.67 17.85 -25.64
N ASN A 97 18.53 17.52 -24.67
CA ASN A 97 19.88 18.04 -24.63
C ASN A 97 20.87 17.13 -25.38
N THR A 98 21.24 17.54 -26.59
CA THR A 98 22.08 16.75 -27.51
C THR A 98 23.44 16.32 -26.95
N ARG A 99 23.93 16.96 -25.88
CA ARG A 99 25.18 16.57 -25.20
C ARG A 99 25.17 15.13 -24.70
N TYR A 100 24.02 14.62 -24.25
CA TYR A 100 23.89 13.25 -23.75
C TYR A 100 23.96 12.24 -24.88
N ALA A 101 23.29 12.52 -26.01
CA ALA A 101 23.39 11.70 -27.21
C ALA A 101 24.84 11.67 -27.75
N LYS A 102 25.51 12.83 -27.82
CA LYS A 102 26.92 12.94 -28.24
C LYS A 102 27.87 12.17 -27.34
N ALA A 103 27.60 12.12 -26.04
CA ALA A 103 28.38 11.35 -25.07
C ALA A 103 28.11 9.83 -25.13
N GLY A 104 27.20 9.36 -25.99
CA GLY A 104 26.89 7.94 -26.15
C GLY A 104 25.83 7.40 -25.17
N PHE A 105 25.20 8.27 -24.36
CA PHE A 105 24.28 7.85 -23.30
C PHE A 105 23.16 6.93 -23.81
N PHE A 106 22.45 7.34 -24.86
CA PHE A 106 21.33 6.57 -25.41
C PHE A 106 21.78 5.27 -26.12
N VAL A 107 23.01 5.22 -26.63
CA VAL A 107 23.59 3.98 -27.19
C VAL A 107 23.83 2.97 -26.07
N CYS A 108 24.34 3.41 -24.92
CA CYS A 108 24.49 2.56 -23.74
C CYS A 108 23.14 2.11 -23.21
N CYS A 109 22.14 3.00 -23.16
CA CYS A 109 20.79 2.63 -22.73
C CYS A 109 20.14 1.59 -23.65
N GLU A 110 20.30 1.69 -24.97
CA GLU A 110 19.78 0.70 -25.91
C GLU A 110 20.42 -0.69 -25.73
N LYS A 111 21.70 -0.72 -25.32
CA LYS A 111 22.44 -1.96 -25.00
C LYS A 111 22.17 -2.49 -23.58
N LEU A 112 21.32 -1.82 -22.80
CA LEU A 112 21.12 -2.08 -21.36
C LEU A 112 22.44 -2.02 -20.56
N ASP A 113 23.38 -1.18 -20.99
CA ASP A 113 24.67 -0.97 -20.36
C ASP A 113 24.60 0.22 -19.39
N TYR A 114 24.18 -0.05 -18.16
CA TYR A 114 24.08 0.99 -17.12
C TYR A 114 25.46 1.55 -16.72
N ILE A 115 26.55 0.79 -16.92
CA ILE A 115 27.91 1.25 -16.64
C ILE A 115 28.29 2.35 -17.63
N GLY A 116 28.18 2.05 -18.93
CA GLY A 116 28.40 3.03 -19.99
C GLY A 116 27.45 4.23 -19.89
N ALA A 117 26.19 4.01 -19.51
CA ALA A 117 25.22 5.10 -19.33
C ALA A 117 25.63 6.06 -18.19
N ALA A 118 26.03 5.56 -17.03
CA ALA A 118 26.49 6.38 -15.91
C ALA A 118 27.76 7.18 -16.27
N LEU A 119 28.71 6.54 -16.96
CA LEU A 119 29.93 7.21 -17.45
C LEU A 119 29.60 8.29 -18.48
N SER A 120 28.66 8.03 -19.38
CA SER A 120 28.20 8.98 -20.40
C SER A 120 27.52 10.20 -19.76
N LEU A 121 26.75 10.02 -18.69
CA LEU A 121 26.17 11.14 -17.92
C LEU A 121 27.25 12.06 -17.34
N GLN A 122 28.30 11.48 -16.76
CA GLN A 122 29.43 12.25 -16.23
C GLN A 122 30.20 12.95 -17.35
N ALA A 123 30.50 12.25 -18.44
CA ALA A 123 31.19 12.82 -19.60
C ALA A 123 30.39 13.98 -20.25
N ALA A 124 29.06 13.88 -20.24
CA ALA A 124 28.16 14.92 -20.71
C ALA A 124 28.00 16.12 -19.75
N GLY A 125 28.60 16.05 -18.57
CA GLY A 125 28.50 17.10 -17.55
C GLY A 125 27.11 17.19 -16.92
N TYR A 126 26.49 16.04 -16.59
CA TYR A 126 25.24 16.02 -15.83
C TYR A 126 25.41 16.68 -14.45
N ALA A 127 26.50 16.36 -13.75
CA ALA A 127 26.86 16.94 -12.47
C ALA A 127 28.32 17.41 -12.48
N THR A 128 28.63 18.41 -11.65
CA THR A 128 30.00 18.91 -11.44
C THR A 128 30.85 17.99 -10.55
N ASP A 129 30.21 17.04 -9.87
CA ASP A 129 30.89 16.05 -9.02
C ASP A 129 31.74 15.08 -9.87
N PRO A 130 33.08 15.04 -9.68
CA PRO A 130 33.94 14.13 -10.44
C PRO A 130 33.70 12.65 -10.14
N LYS A 131 32.96 12.33 -9.06
CA LYS A 131 32.60 10.97 -8.65
C LYS A 131 31.16 10.61 -9.00
N TYR A 132 30.43 11.43 -9.75
CA TYR A 132 29.01 11.23 -10.03
C TYR A 132 28.69 9.84 -10.57
N ALA A 133 29.38 9.41 -11.64
CA ALA A 133 29.17 8.09 -12.23
C ALA A 133 29.42 6.97 -11.21
N SER A 134 30.51 7.06 -10.42
CA SER A 134 30.84 6.05 -9.42
C SER A 134 29.78 5.93 -8.30
N LYS A 135 29.14 7.05 -7.94
CA LYS A 135 28.03 7.05 -6.96
C LYS A 135 26.80 6.34 -7.53
N LEU A 136 26.44 6.64 -8.78
CA LEU A 136 25.32 5.96 -9.45
C LEU A 136 25.57 4.46 -9.55
N LEU A 137 26.76 4.07 -10.00
CA LEU A 137 27.13 2.65 -10.12
C LEU A 137 27.04 1.93 -8.78
N LYS A 138 27.53 2.56 -7.71
CA LYS A 138 27.43 1.99 -6.36
C LYS A 138 25.97 1.78 -5.95
N ILE A 139 25.09 2.76 -6.18
CA ILE A 139 23.66 2.62 -5.86
C ILE A 139 23.03 1.49 -6.68
N ILE A 140 23.31 1.42 -7.98
CA ILE A 140 22.79 0.38 -8.86
C ILE A 140 23.21 -1.00 -8.37
N THR A 141 24.49 -1.19 -8.01
CA THR A 141 24.98 -2.49 -7.52
C THR A 141 24.47 -2.84 -6.13
N ASP A 142 24.45 -1.89 -5.19
CA ASP A 142 24.03 -2.15 -3.80
C ASP A 142 22.56 -2.60 -3.71
N TYR A 143 21.73 -2.16 -4.67
CA TYR A 143 20.30 -2.46 -4.73
C TYR A 143 19.90 -3.34 -5.92
N ASN A 144 20.85 -3.84 -6.71
CA ASN A 144 20.62 -4.69 -7.88
C ASN A 144 19.60 -4.09 -8.87
N LEU A 145 19.73 -2.79 -9.16
CA LEU A 145 18.74 -2.03 -9.93
C LEU A 145 18.75 -2.34 -11.43
N ASP A 146 19.82 -2.93 -11.97
CA ASP A 146 19.92 -3.37 -13.37
C ASP A 146 18.89 -4.47 -13.71
N SER A 147 18.36 -5.15 -12.69
CA SER A 147 17.24 -6.08 -12.87
C SER A 147 16.00 -5.40 -13.45
N TYR A 148 15.76 -4.11 -13.15
CA TYR A 148 14.63 -3.35 -13.70
C TYR A 148 14.82 -3.01 -15.19
N ASP A 149 16.06 -2.90 -15.67
CA ASP A 149 16.37 -2.55 -17.06
C ASP A 149 15.94 -3.64 -18.04
N LYS A 150 16.04 -4.90 -17.63
CA LYS A 150 15.75 -6.09 -18.45
C LYS A 150 14.26 -6.44 -18.47
N GLY A 151 13.41 -5.60 -17.89
CA GLY A 151 11.99 -5.90 -17.74
C GLY A 151 11.72 -7.11 -16.86
N ALA A 152 12.60 -7.40 -15.88
CA ALA A 152 12.33 -8.43 -14.88
C ALA A 152 10.95 -8.17 -14.28
N PRO A 153 10.13 -9.22 -14.03
CA PRO A 153 8.82 -9.05 -13.44
C PRO A 153 9.00 -8.30 -12.13
N MET A 154 8.60 -7.04 -12.14
CA MET A 154 8.62 -6.26 -10.93
C MET A 154 7.68 -6.94 -9.98
N LYS A 155 8.22 -7.38 -8.85
CA LYS A 155 7.41 -7.88 -7.75
C LYS A 155 6.35 -6.83 -7.49
N TYR A 156 5.08 -7.19 -7.76
CA TYR A 156 3.98 -6.28 -7.57
C TYR A 156 4.05 -5.75 -6.14
N ASN A 157 4.01 -4.43 -5.96
CA ASN A 157 4.09 -3.81 -4.65
C ASN A 157 2.95 -2.81 -4.53
N PRO A 158 1.79 -3.21 -3.97
CA PRO A 158 0.66 -2.32 -3.83
C PRO A 158 1.05 -1.16 -2.90
N HIS A 159 0.64 0.05 -3.28
CA HIS A 159 0.80 1.19 -2.39
C HIS A 159 -0.07 0.98 -1.15
N ILE A 160 0.55 1.07 0.02
CA ILE A 160 -0.15 1.05 1.30
C ILE A 160 -0.39 2.50 1.67
N THR A 161 -1.65 2.92 1.63
CA THR A 161 -2.01 4.26 2.09
C THR A 161 -2.16 4.22 3.60
N LYS A 162 -1.50 5.13 4.32
CA LYS A 162 -1.79 5.44 5.72
C LYS A 162 -2.49 6.79 5.76
N GLU A 163 -3.71 6.82 6.28
CA GLU A 163 -4.56 8.01 6.29
C GLU A 163 -5.10 8.23 7.69
N ARG A 164 -5.16 9.51 8.11
CA ARG A 164 -5.78 9.88 9.37
C ARG A 164 -7.15 10.47 9.10
N ILE A 165 -8.18 9.85 9.66
CA ILE A 165 -9.56 10.22 9.39
C ILE A 165 -10.32 10.57 10.67
N VAL A 166 -11.28 11.47 10.51
CA VAL A 166 -12.30 11.81 11.49
C VAL A 166 -13.63 11.98 10.79
N GLU A 167 -14.71 11.53 11.42
CA GLU A 167 -16.07 11.78 10.98
C GLU A 167 -16.57 13.10 11.58
N VAL A 168 -17.11 13.98 10.72
CA VAL A 168 -17.78 15.22 11.13
C VAL A 168 -19.06 15.40 10.32
N ASN A 169 -20.21 15.25 10.98
CA ASN A 169 -21.56 15.43 10.43
C ASN A 169 -21.89 14.53 9.21
N GLY A 170 -21.70 13.22 9.38
CA GLY A 170 -21.88 12.18 8.37
C GLY A 170 -20.82 12.17 7.26
N LYS A 171 -19.67 12.84 7.43
CA LYS A 171 -18.65 12.99 6.39
C LYS A 171 -17.24 12.76 6.92
N LEU A 172 -16.46 11.99 6.18
CA LEU A 172 -15.04 11.81 6.47
C LEU A 172 -14.25 13.08 6.14
N LYS A 173 -13.32 13.41 7.04
CA LYS A 173 -12.29 14.43 6.83
C LYS A 173 -10.92 13.81 7.04
N TYR A 174 -10.00 14.20 6.17
CA TYR A 174 -8.61 13.77 6.21
C TYR A 174 -7.75 14.79 6.93
N ILE A 175 -6.99 14.34 7.91
CA ILE A 175 -6.08 15.17 8.69
C ILE A 175 -4.65 14.89 8.22
N PRO A 176 -3.83 15.92 7.93
CA PRO A 176 -2.42 15.72 7.60
C PRO A 176 -1.68 14.95 8.69
N LEU A 177 -0.79 14.05 8.29
CA LEU A 177 0.10 13.31 9.18
C LEU A 177 1.27 14.20 9.65
N THR A 178 1.01 15.35 10.29
CA THR A 178 2.06 16.25 10.79
C THR A 178 2.52 15.83 12.21
N THR A 179 3.69 15.19 12.25
CA THR A 179 4.61 14.90 13.36
C THR A 179 4.12 15.01 14.82
N GLY A 180 4.01 13.86 15.47
CA GLY A 180 4.47 13.60 16.85
C GLY A 180 3.61 14.07 18.03
N LYS A 181 2.57 14.90 17.82
CA LYS A 181 1.67 15.32 18.92
C LYS A 181 0.42 14.43 18.99
N PRO A 182 -0.04 14.04 20.20
CA PRO A 182 -1.32 13.38 20.38
C PRO A 182 -2.47 14.23 19.84
N TYR A 183 -3.51 13.57 19.32
CA TYR A 183 -4.64 14.23 18.67
C TYR A 183 -5.41 15.14 19.65
N ALA A 184 -5.77 16.34 19.18
CA ALA A 184 -6.68 17.25 19.90
C ALA A 184 -8.16 16.86 19.75
N THR A 185 -8.48 15.96 18.82
CA THR A 185 -9.82 15.46 18.51
C THR A 185 -9.80 13.95 18.35
N LYS A 186 -10.94 13.28 18.57
CA LYS A 186 -11.07 11.84 18.33
C LYS A 186 -10.93 11.56 16.83
N ALA A 187 -9.81 10.98 16.42
CA ALA A 187 -9.53 10.57 15.04
C ALA A 187 -9.06 9.10 15.04
N THR A 188 -8.74 8.53 13.89
CA THR A 188 -8.03 7.26 13.83
C THR A 188 -7.18 7.19 12.57
N ASP A 189 -6.09 6.42 12.65
CA ASP A 189 -5.29 6.08 11.49
C ASP A 189 -5.86 4.81 10.85
N VAL A 190 -5.97 4.80 9.53
CA VAL A 190 -6.39 3.66 8.72
C VAL A 190 -5.27 3.32 7.76
N ARG A 191 -5.00 2.03 7.60
CA ARG A 191 -4.10 1.52 6.56
C ARG A 191 -4.92 0.74 5.56
N LEU A 192 -4.74 1.06 4.28
CA LEU A 192 -5.43 0.43 3.16
C LEU A 192 -4.41 -0.16 2.17
N LEU A 193 -4.62 -1.42 1.82
CA LEU A 193 -4.01 -2.07 0.64
C LEU A 193 -5.07 -2.17 -0.44
N LYS A 194 -4.87 -1.43 -1.52
CA LYS A 194 -5.59 -1.66 -2.78
C LYS A 194 -4.76 -2.56 -3.68
N MET A 195 -5.34 -3.67 -4.13
CA MET A 195 -4.65 -4.69 -4.89
C MET A 195 -5.35 -5.05 -6.20
N ASP A 196 -4.60 -4.97 -7.29
CA ASP A 196 -5.01 -5.42 -8.62
C ASP A 196 -5.23 -6.93 -8.58
N LYS A 197 -6.47 -7.37 -8.82
CA LYS A 197 -6.86 -8.78 -8.75
C LYS A 197 -6.03 -9.68 -9.67
N SER A 198 -5.59 -9.16 -10.81
CA SER A 198 -4.81 -9.93 -11.78
C SER A 198 -3.41 -10.27 -11.25
N ARG A 199 -2.89 -9.45 -10.32
CA ARG A 199 -1.52 -9.52 -9.80
C ARG A 199 -1.39 -10.19 -8.44
N ILE A 200 -2.49 -10.68 -7.88
CA ILE A 200 -2.47 -11.33 -6.56
C ILE A 200 -3.08 -12.73 -6.61
N THR A 201 -2.68 -13.55 -5.64
CA THR A 201 -3.42 -14.74 -5.21
C THR A 201 -3.57 -14.71 -3.70
N ILE A 202 -4.61 -15.35 -3.19
CA ILE A 202 -4.89 -15.43 -1.76
C ILE A 202 -4.99 -16.89 -1.36
N LYS A 203 -4.38 -17.22 -0.23
CA LYS A 203 -4.53 -18.49 0.46
C LYS A 203 -5.07 -18.25 1.85
N PHE A 204 -6.19 -18.88 2.19
CA PHE A 204 -6.65 -18.92 3.56
C PHE A 204 -5.94 -20.06 4.31
N VAL A 205 -5.49 -19.80 5.53
CA VAL A 205 -4.86 -20.82 6.39
C VAL A 205 -5.44 -20.73 7.78
N ALA A 206 -6.03 -21.82 8.27
CA ALA A 206 -6.42 -21.97 9.67
C ALA A 206 -5.45 -22.90 10.40
N ARG A 207 -4.81 -22.39 11.45
CA ARG A 207 -3.91 -23.14 12.33
C ARG A 207 -4.03 -22.66 13.77
N LYS A 208 -4.53 -23.55 14.63
CA LYS A 208 -4.67 -23.30 16.06
C LYS A 208 -3.35 -22.85 16.69
N GLY A 209 -3.38 -21.68 17.33
CA GLY A 209 -2.28 -21.09 18.10
C GLY A 209 -1.40 -20.16 17.26
N ALA A 210 -1.63 -20.10 15.95
CA ALA A 210 -0.81 -19.30 15.05
C ALA A 210 -1.15 -17.81 15.13
N LYS A 211 -0.11 -17.00 15.01
CA LYS A 211 -0.20 -15.57 14.70
C LYS A 211 -0.20 -15.37 13.18
N VAL A 212 -0.72 -14.24 12.73
CA VAL A 212 -0.72 -13.89 11.31
C VAL A 212 0.73 -13.72 10.84
N SER A 213 1.57 -13.03 11.61
CA SER A 213 2.98 -12.80 11.23
C SER A 213 3.79 -14.09 11.12
N ASP A 214 3.52 -15.08 11.97
CA ASP A 214 4.15 -16.40 11.90
C ASP A 214 3.76 -17.12 10.61
N LEU A 215 2.47 -17.10 10.27
CA LEU A 215 1.95 -17.70 9.03
C LEU A 215 2.51 -16.99 7.79
N VAL A 216 2.64 -15.66 7.81
CA VAL A 216 3.26 -14.91 6.71
C VAL A 216 4.69 -15.40 6.46
N LYS A 217 5.53 -15.45 7.50
CA LYS A 217 6.92 -15.90 7.39
C LYS A 217 7.02 -17.34 6.90
N GLU A 218 6.25 -18.23 7.49
CA GLU A 218 6.26 -19.66 7.16
C GLU A 218 5.89 -19.93 5.71
N PHE A 219 4.81 -19.32 5.23
CA PHE A 219 4.32 -19.51 3.87
C PHE A 219 5.03 -18.61 2.86
N LYS A 220 5.95 -17.75 3.29
CA LYS A 220 6.62 -16.75 2.46
C LYS A 220 5.63 -15.82 1.73
N ALA A 221 4.50 -15.53 2.36
CA ALA A 221 3.48 -14.64 1.82
C ALA A 221 3.96 -13.18 1.84
N ASP A 222 3.55 -12.35 0.89
CA ASP A 222 3.93 -10.94 0.89
C ASP A 222 3.29 -10.19 2.06
N TYR A 223 2.00 -10.46 2.26
CA TYR A 223 1.22 -9.93 3.37
C TYR A 223 0.31 -11.00 3.98
N GLY A 224 -0.16 -10.74 5.19
CA GLY A 224 -1.19 -11.52 5.86
C GLY A 224 -2.09 -10.64 6.70
N PHE A 225 -3.35 -11.04 6.85
CA PHE A 225 -4.38 -10.25 7.50
C PHE A 225 -5.38 -11.14 8.28
N ASN A 226 -5.94 -10.64 9.39
CA ASN A 226 -6.78 -11.42 10.30
C ASN A 226 -8.26 -11.46 9.86
N PHE A 227 -8.63 -12.28 8.90
CA PHE A 227 -10.04 -12.44 8.51
C PHE A 227 -10.31 -13.93 8.30
N PRO A 228 -11.40 -14.53 8.82
CA PRO A 228 -12.62 -13.93 9.42
C PRO A 228 -12.59 -13.80 10.96
N PHE A 229 -13.75 -13.76 11.62
CA PHE A 229 -13.91 -13.96 13.08
C PHE A 229 -13.52 -15.37 13.52
N PHE A 230 -13.16 -15.55 14.80
CA PHE A 230 -12.93 -16.87 15.39
C PHE A 230 -13.57 -17.01 16.78
N ASP A 231 -13.88 -18.25 17.14
CA ASP A 231 -14.39 -18.58 18.47
C ASP A 231 -13.22 -18.81 19.43
N SER A 232 -13.18 -18.06 20.52
CA SER A 232 -12.04 -18.08 21.45
C SER A 232 -11.86 -19.41 22.20
N LYS A 233 -12.92 -20.23 22.32
CA LYS A 233 -12.89 -21.51 23.07
C LYS A 233 -12.38 -22.64 22.18
N SER A 234 -12.99 -22.83 21.03
CA SER A 234 -12.64 -23.82 20.02
C SER A 234 -11.38 -23.43 19.24
N GLN A 235 -11.09 -22.14 19.15
CA GLN A 235 -10.00 -21.55 18.38
C GLN A 235 -10.13 -21.83 16.87
N LEU A 236 -11.37 -21.92 16.40
CA LEU A 236 -11.71 -22.12 15.00
C LEU A 236 -12.35 -20.85 14.41
N PRO A 237 -12.13 -20.58 13.11
CA PRO A 237 -12.88 -19.56 12.38
C PRO A 237 -14.39 -19.76 12.49
N ILE A 238 -15.15 -18.68 12.65
CA ILE A 238 -16.60 -18.69 12.74
C ILE A 238 -17.21 -18.55 11.35
N GLY A 239 -18.31 -19.28 11.11
CA GLY A 239 -19.06 -19.23 9.87
C GLY A 239 -18.60 -20.26 8.85
N THR A 240 -19.09 -20.13 7.63
CA THR A 240 -18.66 -20.96 6.50
C THR A 240 -17.23 -20.64 6.11
N VAL A 241 -16.35 -21.65 6.20
CA VAL A 241 -14.93 -21.52 5.93
C VAL A 241 -14.41 -22.69 5.09
N TYR A 242 -13.77 -22.34 3.98
CA TYR A 242 -13.12 -23.25 3.03
C TYR A 242 -11.78 -22.69 2.60
N ASP A 243 -10.72 -23.49 2.65
CA ASP A 243 -9.36 -23.05 2.31
C ASP A 243 -8.95 -23.27 0.84
N GLY A 244 -9.89 -23.71 0.00
CA GLY A 244 -9.62 -24.10 -1.39
C GLY A 244 -9.36 -25.61 -1.57
N SER A 245 -9.12 -26.33 -0.48
CA SER A 245 -8.86 -27.78 -0.47
C SER A 245 -9.79 -28.58 0.43
N LYS A 246 -10.23 -28.00 1.56
CA LYS A 246 -11.12 -28.65 2.51
C LYS A 246 -12.04 -27.67 3.20
N PHE A 247 -13.20 -28.20 3.59
CA PHE A 247 -14.13 -27.53 4.49
C PHE A 247 -13.55 -27.49 5.90
N ILE A 248 -13.55 -26.31 6.52
CA ILE A 248 -13.00 -26.10 7.87
C ILE A 248 -14.12 -25.94 8.88
N ASN A 249 -15.13 -25.12 8.56
CA ASN A 249 -16.28 -24.89 9.42
C ASN A 249 -17.50 -24.47 8.59
N GLY A 250 -18.70 -24.66 9.15
CA GLY A 250 -19.96 -24.31 8.52
C GLY A 250 -20.74 -23.26 9.27
N ALA A 251 -21.44 -22.40 8.52
CA ALA A 251 -22.40 -21.49 9.10
C ALA A 251 -23.51 -22.25 9.82
N SER A 252 -23.88 -21.74 11.00
CA SER A 252 -25.00 -22.21 11.81
C SER A 252 -25.62 -21.05 12.58
N GLY A 253 -26.91 -21.18 12.92
CA GLY A 253 -27.65 -20.16 13.66
C GLY A 253 -27.57 -18.78 13.00
N LYS A 254 -27.05 -17.79 13.72
CA LYS A 254 -26.96 -16.39 13.27
C LYS A 254 -26.04 -16.19 12.06
N THR A 255 -24.98 -16.99 11.96
CA THR A 255 -23.99 -16.89 10.88
C THR A 255 -24.53 -17.30 9.51
N LEU A 256 -25.69 -17.96 9.44
CA LEU A 256 -26.36 -18.31 8.18
C LEU A 256 -26.77 -17.08 7.35
N LYS A 257 -26.88 -15.92 7.98
CA LYS A 257 -27.28 -14.67 7.32
C LYS A 257 -26.09 -13.85 6.82
N TRP A 258 -24.88 -14.23 7.20
CA TRP A 258 -23.66 -13.48 6.89
C TRP A 258 -23.22 -13.71 5.45
N LYS A 259 -22.47 -12.76 4.90
CA LYS A 259 -21.91 -12.86 3.55
C LYS A 259 -20.52 -13.47 3.56
N GLU A 260 -20.16 -14.07 2.43
CA GLU A 260 -18.86 -14.66 2.20
C GLU A 260 -17.99 -13.79 1.31
N LEU A 261 -16.74 -13.55 1.73
CA LEU A 261 -15.66 -13.23 0.80
C LEU A 261 -15.14 -14.54 0.20
N SER A 262 -15.06 -14.59 -1.13
CA SER A 262 -14.53 -15.74 -1.86
C SER A 262 -13.74 -15.31 -3.09
N SER A 263 -12.97 -16.24 -3.65
CA SER A 263 -12.33 -16.06 -4.95
C SER A 263 -12.61 -17.23 -5.86
N ARG A 264 -12.95 -16.96 -7.13
CA ARG A 264 -13.20 -17.97 -8.16
C ARG A 264 -12.68 -17.45 -9.50
N LEU A 265 -11.91 -18.28 -10.23
CA LEU A 265 -11.36 -17.95 -11.54
C LEU A 265 -10.57 -16.62 -11.59
N GLY A 266 -9.87 -16.28 -10.51
CA GLY A 266 -9.08 -15.03 -10.41
C GLY A 266 -9.89 -13.78 -10.08
N GLU A 267 -11.22 -13.92 -9.91
CA GLU A 267 -12.11 -12.87 -9.46
C GLU A 267 -12.39 -13.00 -7.96
N PHE A 268 -12.80 -11.90 -7.33
CA PHE A 268 -13.24 -11.85 -5.93
C PHE A 268 -14.73 -11.53 -5.86
N PHE A 269 -15.41 -12.09 -4.86
CA PHE A 269 -16.84 -11.91 -4.65
C PHE A 269 -17.14 -11.70 -3.17
N ILE A 270 -18.06 -10.78 -2.88
CA ILE A 270 -18.77 -10.69 -1.60
C ILE A 270 -20.23 -10.97 -1.91
N SER A 271 -20.76 -12.13 -1.51
CA SER A 271 -22.13 -12.55 -1.83
C SER A 271 -22.62 -13.59 -0.84
N ASP A 272 -23.88 -14.03 -0.98
CA ASP A 272 -24.32 -15.29 -0.40
C ASP A 272 -23.63 -16.46 -1.11
N LEU A 273 -23.28 -17.49 -0.37
CA LEU A 273 -22.64 -18.67 -0.91
C LEU A 273 -23.58 -19.46 -1.82
N THR A 274 -23.28 -19.46 -3.12
CA THR A 274 -24.01 -20.25 -4.11
C THR A 274 -23.24 -21.50 -4.58
N GLN A 275 -21.91 -21.50 -4.51
CA GLN A 275 -21.07 -22.64 -4.92
C GLN A 275 -19.67 -22.59 -4.27
N MET A 276 -19.22 -23.71 -3.68
CA MET A 276 -17.91 -23.81 -3.02
C MET A 276 -16.84 -24.53 -3.84
N SER A 277 -17.22 -25.49 -4.68
CA SER A 277 -16.30 -26.44 -5.33
C SER A 277 -15.23 -25.79 -6.19
N ASP A 278 -15.51 -24.60 -6.71
CA ASP A 278 -14.67 -23.92 -7.70
C ASP A 278 -13.95 -22.69 -7.09
N SER A 279 -14.10 -22.48 -5.78
CA SER A 279 -13.56 -21.33 -5.06
C SER A 279 -12.17 -21.64 -4.51
N ASN A 280 -11.23 -20.69 -4.64
CA ASN A 280 -9.90 -20.80 -4.03
C ASN A 280 -9.92 -20.65 -2.51
N PHE A 281 -10.92 -19.97 -1.98
CA PHE A 281 -11.25 -19.91 -0.55
C PHE A 281 -12.68 -19.36 -0.39
N VAL A 282 -13.28 -19.58 0.77
CA VAL A 282 -14.53 -18.97 1.21
C VAL A 282 -14.39 -18.65 2.69
N VAL A 283 -14.66 -17.42 3.10
CA VAL A 283 -14.65 -16.99 4.52
C VAL A 283 -15.78 -15.99 4.76
N GLN A 284 -16.51 -16.14 5.88
CA GLN A 284 -17.60 -15.22 6.22
C GLN A 284 -17.14 -14.01 7.03
N GLY A 285 -17.81 -12.87 6.82
CA GLY A 285 -17.68 -11.68 7.66
C GLY A 285 -19.04 -11.06 7.96
N SER A 286 -19.07 -10.08 8.85
CA SER A 286 -20.31 -9.38 9.22
C SER A 286 -20.02 -8.09 9.99
N PRO A 287 -20.82 -7.03 9.82
CA PRO A 287 -21.91 -6.91 8.83
C PRO A 287 -21.40 -6.64 7.41
N LEU A 288 -22.25 -6.84 6.40
CA LEU A 288 -22.06 -6.23 5.09
C LEU A 288 -22.26 -4.69 5.18
N VAL A 289 -21.16 -3.94 5.07
CA VAL A 289 -21.15 -2.49 5.29
C VAL A 289 -21.38 -1.67 4.03
N VAL A 290 -21.03 -2.20 2.86
CA VAL A 290 -21.32 -1.60 1.56
C VAL A 290 -21.92 -2.65 0.62
N SER A 291 -22.99 -2.28 -0.07
CA SER A 291 -23.64 -3.09 -1.09
C SER A 291 -24.04 -2.23 -2.29
N ASN A 292 -23.67 -2.66 -3.50
CA ASN A 292 -23.93 -1.95 -4.76
C ASN A 292 -23.50 -0.47 -4.71
N GLY A 293 -22.33 -0.19 -4.12
CA GLY A 293 -21.78 1.16 -4.00
C GLY A 293 -22.57 2.08 -3.08
N ARG A 294 -23.36 1.52 -2.15
CA ARG A 294 -24.13 2.25 -1.14
C ARG A 294 -23.86 1.69 0.25
N ALA A 295 -23.86 2.56 1.25
CA ALA A 295 -23.78 2.15 2.64
C ALA A 295 -24.98 1.23 2.94
N SER A 296 -24.70 0.05 3.48
CA SER A 296 -25.71 -0.97 3.82
C SER A 296 -25.63 -1.42 5.26
N TRP A 297 -24.73 -0.81 6.04
CA TRP A 297 -24.38 -1.25 7.38
C TRP A 297 -25.57 -1.30 8.33
N ASP A 298 -26.50 -0.33 8.35
CA ASP A 298 -27.61 -0.34 9.32
C ASP A 298 -28.59 -1.49 9.05
N TYR A 299 -28.90 -1.71 7.77
CA TYR A 299 -29.78 -2.80 7.33
C TYR A 299 -29.20 -4.16 7.70
N TYR A 300 -27.94 -4.42 7.34
CA TYR A 300 -27.31 -5.72 7.61
C TYR A 300 -26.88 -5.88 9.07
N ASN A 301 -26.56 -4.81 9.80
CA ASN A 301 -26.34 -4.90 11.25
C ASN A 301 -27.60 -5.39 11.99
N LYS A 302 -28.79 -5.00 11.52
CA LYS A 302 -30.06 -5.51 12.05
C LYS A 302 -30.33 -6.95 11.62
N LEU A 303 -30.07 -7.29 10.36
CA LEU A 303 -30.42 -8.60 9.80
C LEU A 303 -29.44 -9.71 10.16
N GLU A 304 -28.15 -9.48 9.97
CA GLU A 304 -27.10 -10.50 10.07
C GLU A 304 -26.86 -10.93 11.51
N GLU A 305 -27.36 -10.18 12.49
CA GLU A 305 -27.28 -10.45 13.92
C GLU A 305 -25.91 -10.99 14.35
N THR A 306 -25.03 -10.14 14.88
CA THR A 306 -23.76 -10.67 15.42
C THR A 306 -24.01 -11.66 16.57
N ALA A 307 -23.22 -12.75 16.59
CA ALA A 307 -23.27 -13.74 17.65
C ALA A 307 -23.03 -13.07 19.01
N HIS A 308 -23.57 -13.60 20.11
CA HIS A 308 -23.41 -12.97 21.45
C HIS A 308 -21.94 -12.86 21.89
N ASP A 309 -21.04 -13.62 21.25
CA ASP A 309 -19.60 -13.62 21.47
C ASP A 309 -18.84 -12.59 20.61
N ILE A 310 -19.52 -11.92 19.67
CA ILE A 310 -18.97 -10.85 18.81
C ILE A 310 -19.57 -9.55 19.32
N GLY A 311 -18.71 -8.72 19.91
CA GLY A 311 -19.04 -7.79 20.99
C GLY A 311 -20.16 -6.76 20.76
N LYS A 312 -20.50 -6.06 21.86
CA LYS A 312 -21.46 -4.95 21.90
C LYS A 312 -21.06 -3.76 21.00
N ASP A 313 -19.88 -3.79 20.39
CA ASP A 313 -19.32 -2.75 19.54
C ASP A 313 -19.85 -2.76 18.11
N ILE A 314 -20.45 -3.88 17.66
CA ILE A 314 -21.15 -3.94 16.37
C ILE A 314 -22.66 -3.68 16.58
N LYS A 315 -23.23 -4.20 17.67
CA LYS A 315 -24.67 -4.13 17.94
C LYS A 315 -25.07 -2.94 18.83
N GLY A 316 -25.85 -2.02 18.26
CA GLY A 316 -26.74 -1.11 19.01
C GLY A 316 -26.16 0.20 19.54
N ASN A 317 -24.83 0.39 19.56
CA ASN A 317 -24.22 1.60 20.15
C ASN A 317 -23.14 2.28 19.29
N LEU A 318 -22.89 1.84 18.04
CA LEU A 318 -21.88 2.41 17.13
C LEU A 318 -20.57 2.74 17.87
N ILE A 319 -20.02 1.75 18.58
CA ILE A 319 -18.82 1.98 19.38
C ILE A 319 -17.62 2.00 18.42
N ARG A 320 -16.76 3.01 18.59
CA ARG A 320 -15.48 3.06 17.89
C ARG A 320 -14.54 2.01 18.48
N CYS A 321 -13.99 1.15 17.64
CA CYS A 321 -12.93 0.20 18.01
C CYS A 321 -12.00 -0.05 16.81
N GLN A 322 -10.92 -0.80 17.01
CA GLN A 322 -10.13 -1.26 15.87
C GLN A 322 -10.98 -2.14 14.97
N ARG A 323 -10.88 -1.93 13.66
CA ARG A 323 -11.59 -2.69 12.65
C ARG A 323 -10.63 -3.32 11.67
N THR A 324 -11.11 -4.40 11.09
CA THR A 324 -10.46 -5.20 10.08
C THR A 324 -11.53 -5.45 9.04
N PHE A 325 -11.36 -4.96 7.83
CA PHE A 325 -12.42 -5.01 6.84
C PHE A 325 -11.87 -5.10 5.42
N VAL A 326 -12.73 -5.63 4.55
CA VAL A 326 -12.38 -5.99 3.17
C VAL A 326 -13.43 -5.43 2.23
N GLY A 327 -13.05 -5.16 0.99
CA GLY A 327 -14.01 -4.76 -0.04
C GLY A 327 -13.50 -5.01 -1.44
N ILE A 328 -14.40 -4.82 -2.39
CA ILE A 328 -14.17 -5.01 -3.82
C ILE A 328 -14.63 -3.75 -4.51
N ASP A 329 -13.77 -3.17 -5.36
CA ASP A 329 -14.12 -2.00 -6.15
C ASP A 329 -14.80 -2.39 -7.48
N LYS A 330 -15.21 -1.39 -8.27
CA LYS A 330 -15.89 -1.61 -9.56
C LYS A 330 -15.07 -2.37 -10.61
N ASN A 331 -13.74 -2.43 -10.46
CA ASN A 331 -12.85 -3.18 -11.34
C ASN A 331 -12.69 -4.65 -10.88
N GLY A 332 -13.20 -4.98 -9.69
CA GLY A 332 -12.95 -6.25 -9.02
C GLY A 332 -11.65 -6.26 -8.21
N ASP A 333 -10.99 -5.11 -8.06
CA ASP A 333 -9.75 -5.01 -7.26
C ASP A 333 -10.08 -5.15 -5.78
N LEU A 334 -9.19 -5.82 -5.06
CA LEU A 334 -9.37 -6.10 -3.64
C LEU A 334 -8.87 -4.93 -2.79
N LEU A 335 -9.69 -4.53 -1.84
CA LEU A 335 -9.38 -3.53 -0.81
C LEU A 335 -9.28 -4.24 0.53
N LEU A 336 -8.16 -4.12 1.23
CA LEU A 336 -8.00 -4.61 2.61
C LEU A 336 -7.61 -3.45 3.51
N ALA A 337 -8.30 -3.28 4.63
CA ALA A 337 -8.01 -2.19 5.54
C ALA A 337 -8.07 -2.60 7.01
N ILE A 338 -7.20 -1.96 7.80
CA ILE A 338 -7.25 -1.98 9.26
C ILE A 338 -7.35 -0.55 9.79
N SER A 339 -8.07 -0.37 10.90
CA SER A 339 -8.06 0.88 11.67
C SER A 339 -7.40 0.71 13.03
N ASP A 340 -6.85 1.81 13.53
CA ASP A 340 -6.25 1.88 14.88
C ASP A 340 -7.36 1.99 15.94
N GLY A 341 -7.03 2.22 17.22
CA GLY A 341 -8.06 2.37 18.27
C GLY A 341 -7.71 1.92 19.70
N ARG A 342 -6.85 2.64 20.43
CA ARG A 342 -6.54 2.33 21.85
C ARG A 342 -6.47 3.48 22.84
N THR A 343 -6.38 4.74 22.39
CA THR A 343 -6.25 5.88 23.30
C THR A 343 -7.55 6.68 23.34
N ASN A 344 -7.73 7.57 24.31
CA ASN A 344 -8.91 8.45 24.35
C ASN A 344 -9.06 9.31 23.07
N SER A 345 -7.96 9.49 22.34
CA SER A 345 -7.87 10.30 21.12
C SER A 345 -7.85 9.46 19.82
N ASP A 346 -7.48 8.18 19.91
CA ASP A 346 -7.54 7.19 18.83
C ASP A 346 -8.37 6.00 19.30
N ILE A 347 -9.65 6.01 18.99
CA ILE A 347 -10.62 4.99 19.43
C ILE A 347 -11.08 4.09 18.28
N GLY A 348 -10.52 4.24 17.08
CA GLY A 348 -10.88 3.44 15.91
C GLY A 348 -12.11 3.91 15.18
N LEU A 349 -12.87 2.98 14.59
CA LEU A 349 -14.02 3.26 13.74
C LEU A 349 -15.31 2.64 14.26
N THR A 350 -16.40 3.37 14.13
CA THR A 350 -17.73 2.76 14.10
C THR A 350 -17.90 2.00 12.78
N ILE A 351 -18.87 1.10 12.74
CA ILE A 351 -19.27 0.40 11.51
C ILE A 351 -19.77 1.36 10.42
N GLU A 352 -20.36 2.49 10.81
CA GLU A 352 -20.77 3.54 9.87
C GLU A 352 -19.55 4.24 9.25
N GLU A 353 -18.57 4.62 10.07
CA GLU A 353 -17.35 5.26 9.60
C GLU A 353 -16.53 4.32 8.69
N GLU A 354 -16.52 3.03 8.98
CA GLU A 354 -15.96 1.99 8.12
C GLU A 354 -16.65 1.97 6.75
N ALA A 355 -17.99 1.97 6.73
CA ALA A 355 -18.76 2.01 5.49
C ALA A 355 -18.46 3.27 4.66
N LEU A 356 -18.43 4.43 5.32
CA LEU A 356 -18.07 5.70 4.69
C LEU A 356 -16.65 5.66 4.10
N TYR A 357 -15.70 5.06 4.82
CA TYR A 357 -14.33 4.93 4.33
C TYR A 357 -14.25 4.03 3.10
N MET A 358 -14.92 2.87 3.13
CA MET A 358 -14.91 1.96 1.99
C MET A 358 -15.58 2.57 0.75
N LEU A 359 -16.66 3.34 0.92
CA LEU A 359 -17.28 4.09 -0.16
C LEU A 359 -16.33 5.15 -0.74
N ASP A 360 -15.63 5.90 0.11
CA ASP A 360 -14.64 6.90 -0.32
C ASP A 360 -13.49 6.25 -1.13
N LYS A 361 -13.11 5.02 -0.79
CA LYS A 361 -12.12 4.23 -1.53
C LYS A 361 -12.67 3.53 -2.78
N GLY A 362 -13.94 3.73 -3.09
CA GLY A 362 -14.59 3.24 -4.30
C GLY A 362 -15.06 1.79 -4.22
N ALA A 363 -15.20 1.24 -3.01
CA ALA A 363 -15.77 -0.09 -2.82
C ALA A 363 -17.22 -0.13 -3.32
N VAL A 364 -17.56 -1.13 -4.11
CA VAL A 364 -18.95 -1.45 -4.48
C VAL A 364 -19.55 -2.50 -3.56
N MET A 365 -18.70 -3.31 -2.92
CA MET A 365 -19.05 -4.25 -1.87
C MET A 365 -18.01 -4.16 -0.76
N ALA A 366 -18.40 -4.21 0.51
CA ALA A 366 -17.46 -4.27 1.63
C ALA A 366 -18.05 -4.99 2.84
N LEU A 367 -17.19 -5.71 3.56
CA LEU A 367 -17.54 -6.65 4.61
C LEU A 367 -16.61 -6.46 5.81
N ASN A 368 -17.20 -6.33 7.00
CA ASN A 368 -16.43 -6.24 8.25
C ASN A 368 -15.94 -7.62 8.71
N GLY A 369 -14.80 -7.65 9.38
CA GLY A 369 -14.17 -8.83 9.98
C GLY A 369 -13.83 -8.63 11.46
N ASP A 370 -12.91 -9.46 11.96
CA ASP A 370 -12.53 -9.47 13.38
C ASP A 370 -11.71 -8.25 13.76
N GLY A 371 -12.30 -7.38 14.57
CA GLY A 371 -11.68 -6.14 15.02
C GLY A 371 -10.95 -6.27 16.36
N GLY A 372 -10.88 -5.15 17.08
CA GLY A 372 -10.31 -5.08 18.41
C GLY A 372 -8.83 -5.49 18.45
N SER A 373 -8.45 -6.22 19.50
CA SER A 373 -7.09 -6.75 19.68
C SER A 373 -6.65 -7.77 18.62
N SER A 374 -7.57 -8.28 17.80
CA SER A 374 -7.26 -9.21 16.71
C SER A 374 -6.77 -8.49 15.45
N THR A 375 -6.99 -7.18 15.32
CA THR A 375 -6.67 -6.35 14.14
C THR A 375 -5.19 -6.35 13.79
N ILE A 376 -4.81 -7.04 12.70
CA ILE A 376 -3.44 -7.21 12.24
C ILE A 376 -3.36 -7.20 10.71
N LEU A 377 -2.39 -6.44 10.20
CA LEU A 377 -1.81 -6.55 8.87
C LEU A 377 -0.29 -6.78 9.01
N ALA A 378 0.18 -7.93 8.56
CA ALA A 378 1.57 -8.37 8.68
C ALA A 378 2.25 -8.53 7.31
N ASN A 379 3.58 -8.42 7.29
CA ASN A 379 4.44 -8.70 6.14
C ASN A 379 5.66 -9.55 6.59
N GLN A 380 6.53 -9.91 5.65
CA GLN A 380 7.71 -10.76 5.90
C GLN A 380 8.65 -10.27 7.01
N SER A 381 8.76 -8.95 7.24
CA SER A 381 9.61 -8.41 8.30
C SER A 381 9.06 -8.64 9.72
N GLY A 382 7.96 -9.41 9.87
CA GLY A 382 7.37 -9.71 11.17
C GLY A 382 6.49 -8.59 11.72
N GLY A 383 6.10 -7.64 10.86
CA GLY A 383 5.12 -6.60 11.13
C GLY A 383 5.74 -5.26 11.49
N LEU A 384 5.38 -4.21 10.76
CA LEU A 384 5.23 -2.82 11.21
C LEU A 384 4.45 -2.02 10.14
N ASN A 385 3.23 -2.48 9.84
CA ASN A 385 2.09 -1.61 9.53
C ASN A 385 1.05 -1.78 10.65
N GLN A 386 1.56 -1.92 11.87
CA GLN A 386 0.80 -1.81 13.09
C GLN A 386 -0.08 -0.57 13.01
N ALA A 387 -1.38 -0.74 13.19
CA ALA A 387 -2.07 0.21 14.04
C ALA A 387 -1.16 0.51 15.22
N GLU A 388 -0.82 1.77 15.52
CA GLU A 388 0.26 2.20 16.45
C GLU A 388 0.11 1.62 17.86
N ASN A 389 0.12 0.31 18.03
CA ASN A 389 -0.76 -0.33 19.00
C ASN A 389 -0.48 -1.83 19.00
N VAL A 390 0.58 -2.23 19.69
CA VAL A 390 0.68 -3.53 20.37
C VAL A 390 1.20 -3.26 21.78
N GLY A 391 0.46 -3.65 22.81
CA GLY A 391 1.09 -3.95 24.09
C GLY A 391 2.03 -5.13 23.86
N LYS A 392 3.31 -4.86 23.57
CA LYS A 392 4.46 -5.75 23.27
C LYS A 392 4.27 -6.97 22.32
N ASN A 393 3.15 -7.71 22.27
CA ASN A 393 2.98 -8.94 21.50
C ASN A 393 1.65 -9.04 20.71
N GLU A 394 1.74 -9.44 19.44
CA GLU A 394 0.59 -9.83 18.59
C GLU A 394 -0.22 -10.99 19.21
N ARG A 395 -1.55 -10.90 19.13
CA ARG A 395 -2.49 -11.95 19.54
C ARG A 395 -2.52 -13.09 18.52
N ALA A 396 -2.50 -14.33 18.99
CA ALA A 396 -2.79 -15.47 18.13
C ALA A 396 -4.28 -15.46 17.77
N VAL A 397 -4.59 -15.34 16.48
CA VAL A 397 -5.96 -15.33 15.94
C VAL A 397 -6.31 -16.65 15.25
N HIS A 398 -5.38 -17.61 15.19
CA HIS A 398 -5.59 -18.98 14.74
C HIS A 398 -5.84 -19.17 13.24
N HIS A 399 -5.82 -18.09 12.44
CA HIS A 399 -5.90 -18.14 10.98
C HIS A 399 -5.31 -16.89 10.34
N ALA A 400 -5.14 -16.91 9.02
CA ALA A 400 -4.78 -15.75 8.23
C ALA A 400 -5.29 -15.87 6.80
N MET A 401 -5.67 -14.74 6.21
CA MET A 401 -5.67 -14.57 4.76
C MET A 401 -4.26 -14.16 4.33
N LEU A 402 -3.58 -15.03 3.61
CA LEU A 402 -2.23 -14.81 3.10
C LEU A 402 -2.28 -14.34 1.66
N ILE A 403 -1.52 -13.30 1.34
CA ILE A 403 -1.52 -12.64 0.04
C ILE A 403 -0.16 -12.88 -0.62
N PHE A 404 -0.21 -13.28 -1.88
CA PHE A 404 0.97 -13.50 -2.70
C PHE A 404 0.86 -12.66 -3.97
N PHE A 405 1.92 -11.93 -4.27
CA PHE A 405 2.09 -11.13 -5.46
C PHE A 405 2.65 -12.00 -6.58
N LYS A 406 2.03 -11.90 -7.76
CA LYS A 406 2.44 -12.61 -8.98
C LYS A 406 3.58 -11.90 -9.70
#